data_AF-A0A1F6DGU3-F1
#
_entry.id   AF-A0A1F6DGU3-F1
#
_cell.length_a   1.000
_cell.length_b   1.000
_cell.length_c   1.000
_cell.angle_alpha   90.00
_cell.angle_beta   90.00
_cell.angle_gamma   90.00
#
_symmetry.space_group_name_H-M   'P 1'
#
loop_
_entity.id
_entity.type
_entity.pdbx_description
1 polymer ?
#
loop_
_entity_poly.entity_id
_entity_poly.type
_entity_poly.pdbx_seq_one_letter_code
_entity_poly.pdbx_strand_id
1 'polypeptide(L)'
;MPGLLHYRVYALSALMTLASICLLLPFIVHAQGFVPLAETPPESKLGQLYTSNDFSGFINGLFKFGIAIGAIAAVLRLAYAGYLYMGQSDMWSHKGEAKDIIRDVTIGLLLLLAIYLILYQINPDILKLTALQRITPVSQPGQQ
;
A
#
# COMPACT_ATOMS: atom_id res chain seq x y z
N MET A 1 -37.48 27.99 7.32
CA MET A 1 -36.10 28.28 6.87
C MET A 1 -35.22 27.01 7.02
N PRO A 2 -35.30 26.03 6.09
CA PRO A 2 -34.62 24.72 6.22
C PRO A 2 -33.25 24.61 5.51
N GLY A 3 -32.79 25.66 4.79
CA GLY A 3 -31.51 25.64 4.07
C GLY A 3 -30.27 25.73 4.95
N LEU A 4 -30.39 26.27 6.17
CA LEU A 4 -29.25 26.53 7.05
C LEU A 4 -28.69 25.26 7.72
N LEU A 5 -29.51 24.21 7.89
CA LEU A 5 -29.08 22.97 8.53
C LEU A 5 -28.27 22.08 7.58
N HIS A 6 -28.64 22.01 6.29
CA HIS A 6 -27.89 21.26 5.29
C HIS A 6 -26.48 21.82 5.09
N TYR A 7 -26.34 23.15 5.07
CA TYR A 7 -25.03 23.80 4.94
C TYR A 7 -24.06 23.43 6.08
N ARG A 8 -24.56 23.30 7.31
CA ARG A 8 -23.74 22.94 8.48
C ARG A 8 -23.27 21.49 8.43
N VAL A 9 -24.09 20.57 7.92
CA VAL A 9 -23.74 19.15 7.76
C VAL A 9 -22.69 18.97 6.66
N TYR A 10 -22.86 19.62 5.50
CA TYR A 10 -21.87 19.60 4.43
C TYR A 10 -20.54 20.26 4.85
N ALA A 11 -20.61 21.33 5.63
CA ALA A 11 -19.41 21.99 6.17
C ALA A 11 -18.65 21.08 7.16
N LEU A 12 -19.36 20.35 8.02
CA LEU A 12 -18.73 19.39 8.95
C LEU A 12 -18.15 18.17 8.23
N SER A 13 -18.84 17.61 7.22
CA SER A 13 -18.31 16.50 6.42
C SER A 13 -17.09 16.91 5.60
N ALA A 14 -17.10 18.10 5.00
CA ALA A 14 -15.96 18.63 4.24
C ALA A 14 -14.73 18.82 5.13
N LEU A 15 -14.90 19.34 6.35
CA LEU A 15 -13.82 19.49 7.32
C LEU A 15 -13.22 18.14 7.74
N MET A 16 -14.04 17.11 7.95
CA MET A 16 -13.55 15.76 8.29
C MET A 16 -12.77 15.12 7.14
N THR A 17 -13.22 15.30 5.88
CA THR A 17 -12.45 14.82 4.72
C THR A 17 -11.13 15.56 4.57
N LEU A 18 -11.11 16.87 4.77
CA LEU A 18 -9.90 17.68 4.69
C LEU A 18 -8.90 17.32 5.80
N ALA A 19 -9.38 17.05 7.02
CA ALA A 19 -8.55 16.63 8.14
C ALA A 19 -7.93 15.23 7.91
N SER A 20 -8.70 14.29 7.35
CA SER A 20 -8.21 12.97 6.98
C SER A 20 -7.15 13.03 5.87
N ILE A 21 -7.33 13.93 4.90
CA ILE A 21 -6.33 14.21 3.86
C ILE A 21 -5.08 14.85 4.47
N CYS A 22 -5.24 15.81 5.37
CA CYS A 22 -4.14 16.51 6.05
C CYS A 22 -3.29 15.57 6.92
N LEU A 23 -3.93 14.58 7.57
CA LEU A 23 -3.24 13.57 8.38
C LEU A 23 -2.41 12.58 7.53
N LEU A 24 -2.74 12.44 6.24
CA LEU A 24 -1.99 11.61 5.28
C LEU A 24 -0.87 12.40 4.57
N LEU A 25 -0.88 13.73 4.58
CA LEU A 25 0.18 14.57 4.00
C LEU A 25 1.59 14.34 4.59
N PRO A 26 1.81 14.19 5.92
CA PRO A 26 3.14 13.90 6.45
C PRO A 26 3.67 12.55 5.97
N PHE A 27 2.80 11.62 5.54
CA PHE A 27 3.22 10.35 4.95
C PHE A 27 3.78 10.52 3.52
N ILE A 28 3.30 11.52 2.76
CA ILE A 28 3.79 11.81 1.40
C ILE A 28 5.07 12.68 1.44
N VAL A 29 5.14 13.63 2.37
CA VAL A 29 6.28 14.58 2.49
C VAL A 29 7.54 13.93 3.06
N HIS A 30 7.43 12.89 3.91
CA HIS A 30 8.60 12.22 4.50
C HIS A 30 9.37 11.31 3.51
N ALA A 31 9.03 11.30 2.22
CA ALA A 31 9.62 10.40 1.22
C ALA A 31 10.70 11.03 0.32
N GLN A 32 11.12 12.29 0.55
CA GLN A 32 11.98 13.02 -0.41
C GLN A 32 13.48 13.06 -0.07
N GLY A 33 13.95 12.22 0.84
CA GLY A 33 15.38 12.19 1.18
C GLY A 33 15.71 11.06 2.14
N PHE A 34 15.72 9.84 1.62
CA PHE A 34 16.20 8.69 2.39
C PHE A 34 17.72 8.81 2.56
N VAL A 35 18.16 9.31 3.72
CA VAL A 35 19.52 9.14 4.20
C VAL A 35 19.50 7.98 5.19
N PRO A 36 20.11 6.82 4.86
CA PRO A 36 20.20 5.73 5.81
C PRO A 36 21.05 6.19 7.00
N LEU A 37 20.48 6.16 8.21
CA LEU A 37 21.15 6.52 9.47
C LEU A 37 22.27 5.53 9.86
N ALA A 38 22.45 4.47 9.08
CA ALA A 38 23.58 3.55 9.16
C ALA A 38 24.01 3.19 7.74
N GLU A 39 25.31 3.30 7.48
CA GLU A 39 25.95 2.81 6.25
C GLU A 39 25.85 1.28 6.25
N THR A 40 24.72 0.77 5.76
CA THR A 40 24.48 -0.66 5.68
C THR A 40 25.27 -1.23 4.51
N PRO A 41 25.98 -2.37 4.70
CA PRO A 41 26.75 -2.99 3.63
C PRO A 41 25.89 -3.18 2.37
N PRO A 42 26.43 -2.90 1.17
CA PRO A 42 25.71 -3.04 -0.11
C PRO A 42 25.21 -4.48 -0.38
N GLU A 43 25.72 -5.45 0.37
CA GLU A 43 25.31 -6.86 0.41
C GLU A 43 23.93 -7.08 1.05
N SER A 44 23.40 -6.10 1.80
CA SER A 44 22.15 -6.24 2.53
C SER A 44 20.94 -6.02 1.62
N LYS A 45 19.92 -6.88 1.75
CA LYS A 45 18.64 -6.75 1.00
C LYS A 45 17.98 -5.37 1.17
N LEU A 46 18.32 -4.64 2.21
CA LEU A 46 17.83 -3.29 2.47
C LEU A 46 18.65 -2.23 1.69
N GLY A 47 19.99 -2.31 1.68
CA GLY A 47 20.84 -1.38 0.90
C GLY A 47 20.57 -1.39 -0.62
N GLN A 48 20.16 -2.55 -1.14
CA GLN A 48 19.76 -2.70 -2.55
C GLN A 48 18.42 -2.03 -2.90
N LEU A 49 17.54 -1.79 -1.92
CA LEU A 49 16.27 -1.07 -2.14
C LEU A 49 16.45 0.45 -2.13
N TYR A 50 17.56 0.94 -1.58
CA TYR A 50 17.83 2.37 -1.40
C TYR A 50 18.86 2.94 -2.37
N THR A 51 19.55 2.09 -3.13
CA THR A 51 20.57 2.51 -4.11
C THR A 51 19.97 2.99 -5.45
N SER A 52 18.73 2.61 -5.78
CA SER A 52 18.09 3.05 -7.03
C SER A 52 17.33 4.35 -6.83
N ASN A 53 17.92 5.48 -7.23
CA ASN A 53 17.24 6.78 -7.40
C ASN A 53 16.24 6.80 -8.59
N ASP A 54 15.73 5.63 -8.99
CA ASP A 54 14.94 5.43 -10.19
C ASP A 54 13.45 5.28 -9.83
N PHE A 55 12.57 5.91 -10.63
CA PHE A 55 11.10 5.78 -10.55
C PHE A 55 10.63 4.31 -10.42
N SER A 56 11.35 3.44 -11.09
CA SER A 56 11.30 1.99 -10.98
C SER A 56 11.31 1.43 -9.53
N GLY A 57 12.30 1.82 -8.73
CA GLY A 57 12.47 1.35 -7.35
C GLY A 57 11.37 1.85 -6.43
N PHE A 58 10.92 3.09 -6.66
CA PHE A 58 9.79 3.68 -5.94
C PHE A 58 8.48 2.90 -6.20
N ILE A 59 8.15 2.60 -7.46
CA ILE A 59 6.96 1.82 -7.80
C ILE A 59 7.03 0.41 -7.22
N ASN A 60 8.19 -0.24 -7.30
CA ASN A 60 8.39 -1.57 -6.69
C ASN A 60 8.19 -1.56 -5.17
N GLY A 61 8.74 -0.55 -4.49
CA GLY A 61 8.56 -0.32 -3.07
C GLY A 61 7.09 -0.11 -2.71
N LEU A 62 6.37 0.69 -3.50
CA LEU A 62 4.95 0.96 -3.30
C LEU A 62 4.08 -0.29 -3.44
N PHE A 63 4.35 -1.15 -4.44
CA PHE A 63 3.63 -2.42 -4.58
C PHE A 63 3.89 -3.36 -3.40
N LYS A 64 5.16 -3.51 -2.98
CA LYS A 64 5.51 -4.34 -1.82
C LYS A 64 4.87 -3.82 -0.53
N PHE A 65 4.88 -2.51 -0.35
CA PHE A 65 4.26 -1.84 0.78
C PHE A 65 2.73 -2.02 0.80
N GLY A 66 2.08 -1.84 -0.36
CA GLY A 66 0.64 -2.06 -0.51
C GLY A 66 0.22 -3.50 -0.21
N ILE A 67 1.00 -4.48 -0.66
CA ILE A 67 0.75 -5.90 -0.36
C ILE A 67 0.91 -6.18 1.14
N ALA A 68 1.95 -5.64 1.77
CA ALA A 68 2.20 -5.82 3.19
C ALA A 68 1.05 -5.26 4.06
N ILE A 69 0.61 -4.03 3.78
CA ILE A 69 -0.51 -3.43 4.50
C ILE A 69 -1.82 -4.16 4.20
N GLY A 70 -2.06 -4.53 2.94
CA GLY A 70 -3.25 -5.28 2.54
C GLY A 70 -3.36 -6.62 3.27
N ALA A 71 -2.26 -7.36 3.40
CA ALA A 71 -2.22 -8.62 4.14
C ALA A 71 -2.51 -8.43 5.64
N ILE A 72 -1.92 -7.41 6.28
CA ILE A 72 -2.17 -7.11 7.70
C ILE A 72 -3.65 -6.73 7.91
N ALA A 73 -4.20 -5.85 7.07
CA ALA A 73 -5.59 -5.44 7.15
C ALA A 73 -6.56 -6.61 6.94
N ALA A 74 -6.24 -7.52 6.00
CA ALA A 74 -7.01 -8.73 5.78
C ALA A 74 -7.04 -9.62 7.03
N VAL A 75 -5.90 -9.85 7.68
CA VAL A 75 -5.83 -10.66 8.92
C VAL A 75 -6.65 -10.03 10.05
N LEU A 76 -6.58 -8.71 10.24
CA LEU A 76 -7.35 -8.01 11.27
C LEU A 76 -8.87 -8.12 11.03
N ARG A 77 -9.32 -7.90 9.78
CA ARG A 77 -10.73 -8.05 9.40
C ARG A 77 -11.20 -9.49 9.54
N LEU A 78 -10.36 -10.47 9.22
CA LEU A 78 -10.71 -11.89 9.33
C LEU A 78 -10.80 -12.32 10.79
N ALA A 79 -9.92 -11.81 11.67
CA ALA A 79 -9.99 -12.03 13.11
C ALA A 79 -11.28 -11.44 13.71
N TYR A 80 -11.67 -10.23 13.28
CA TYR A 80 -12.94 -9.62 13.67
C TYR A 80 -14.13 -10.46 13.22
N ALA A 81 -14.13 -10.94 11.97
CA ALA A 81 -15.19 -11.80 11.46
C ALA A 81 -15.25 -13.15 12.19
N GLY A 82 -14.10 -13.73 12.54
CA GLY A 82 -14.03 -14.95 13.35
C GLY A 82 -14.62 -14.77 14.74
N TYR A 83 -14.29 -13.65 15.39
CA TYR A 83 -14.89 -13.28 16.67
C TYR A 83 -16.40 -13.07 16.56
N LEU A 84 -16.86 -12.36 15.51
CA LEU A 84 -18.28 -12.11 15.26
C LEU A 84 -19.06 -13.40 15.00
N TYR A 85 -18.45 -14.37 14.29
CA TYR A 85 -19.05 -15.65 13.97
C TYR A 85 -19.22 -16.56 15.20
N MET A 86 -18.29 -16.50 16.16
CA MET A 86 -18.29 -17.35 17.35
C MET A 86 -19.01 -16.70 18.55
N GLY A 87 -18.91 -15.38 18.70
CA GLY A 87 -19.31 -14.66 19.93
C GLY A 87 -20.79 -14.33 20.05
N GLN A 88 -21.59 -14.49 18.99
CA GLN A 88 -23.01 -14.08 18.97
C GLN A 88 -23.88 -15.24 18.42
N SER A 89 -24.10 -16.27 19.24
CA SER A 89 -24.91 -17.45 18.87
C SER A 89 -26.40 -17.14 18.66
N ASP A 90 -26.87 -16.01 19.20
CA ASP A 90 -28.30 -15.78 19.43
C ASP A 90 -28.96 -14.87 18.38
N MET A 91 -28.16 -14.32 17.45
CA MET A 91 -28.64 -13.40 16.43
C MET A 91 -28.15 -13.85 15.05
N TRP A 92 -28.99 -14.62 14.34
CA TRP A 92 -28.74 -15.12 12.97
C TRP A 92 -28.14 -14.06 12.01
N SER A 93 -28.52 -12.79 12.17
CA SER A 93 -27.99 -11.65 11.41
C SER A 93 -26.47 -11.52 11.45
N HIS A 94 -25.84 -11.71 12.61
CA HIS A 94 -24.40 -11.50 12.80
C HIS A 94 -23.58 -12.62 12.16
N LYS A 95 -24.16 -13.82 12.05
CA LYS A 95 -23.56 -14.96 11.36
C LYS A 95 -23.53 -14.77 9.84
N GLY A 96 -24.55 -14.10 9.30
CA GLY A 96 -24.60 -13.64 7.91
C GLY A 96 -23.51 -12.60 7.65
N GLU A 97 -23.48 -11.55 8.48
CA GLU A 97 -22.50 -10.47 8.36
C GLU A 97 -21.05 -10.96 8.45
N ALA A 98 -20.74 -11.87 9.38
CA ALA A 98 -19.42 -12.46 9.48
C ALA A 98 -19.00 -13.21 8.20
N LYS A 99 -19.93 -13.94 7.58
CA LYS A 99 -19.67 -14.63 6.30
C LYS A 99 -19.45 -13.65 5.16
N ASP A 100 -20.20 -12.55 5.13
CA ASP A 100 -20.03 -11.51 4.12
C ASP A 100 -18.66 -10.85 4.25
N ILE A 101 -18.23 -10.53 5.49
CA ILE A 101 -16.88 -9.99 5.75
C ILE A 101 -15.81 -10.98 5.30
N ILE A 102 -15.94 -12.28 5.62
CA ILE A 102 -14.97 -13.30 5.17
C ILE A 102 -14.91 -13.36 3.65
N ARG A 103 -16.06 -13.31 2.97
CA ARG A 103 -16.13 -13.32 1.51
C ARG A 103 -15.42 -12.10 0.91
N ASP A 104 -15.71 -10.92 1.42
CA ASP A 104 -15.12 -9.66 0.93
C ASP A 104 -13.60 -9.63 1.14
N VAL A 105 -13.13 -10.04 2.33
CA VAL A 105 -11.69 -10.14 2.63
C VAL A 105 -11.01 -11.16 1.72
N THR A 106 -11.66 -12.30 1.48
CA THR A 106 -11.12 -13.34 0.60
C THR A 106 -10.99 -12.84 -0.84
N ILE A 107 -12.00 -12.13 -1.35
CA ILE A 107 -11.96 -11.53 -2.69
C ILE A 107 -10.89 -10.43 -2.76
N GLY A 108 -10.78 -9.58 -1.74
CA GLY A 108 -9.76 -8.54 -1.67
C GLY A 108 -8.34 -9.11 -1.65
N LEU A 109 -8.10 -10.16 -0.87
CA LEU A 109 -6.82 -10.85 -0.83
C LEU A 109 -6.50 -11.56 -2.15
N LEU A 110 -7.50 -12.19 -2.77
CA LEU A 110 -7.37 -12.82 -4.08
C LEU A 110 -7.03 -11.78 -5.15
N LEU A 111 -7.67 -10.61 -5.14
CA LEU A 111 -7.39 -9.51 -6.06
C LEU A 111 -5.95 -9.00 -5.89
N LEU A 112 -5.50 -8.81 -4.65
CA LEU A 112 -4.14 -8.40 -4.33
C LEU A 112 -3.12 -9.42 -4.87
N LEU A 113 -3.37 -10.71 -4.67
CA LEU A 113 -2.55 -11.80 -5.19
C LEU A 113 -2.57 -11.84 -6.72
N ALA A 114 -3.74 -11.65 -7.34
CA ALA A 114 -3.88 -11.65 -8.79
C ALA A 114 -3.08 -10.52 -9.43
N ILE A 115 -3.11 -9.31 -8.86
CA ILE A 115 -2.28 -8.18 -9.29
C ILE A 115 -0.80 -8.58 -9.22
N TYR A 116 -0.34 -9.13 -8.08
CA TYR A 116 1.03 -9.59 -7.94
C TYR A 116 1.42 -10.63 -8.99
N LEU A 117 0.55 -11.60 -9.24
CA LEU A 117 0.78 -12.69 -10.18
C LEU A 117 0.86 -12.16 -11.62
N ILE A 118 -0.02 -11.23 -12.01
CA ILE A 118 -0.01 -10.62 -13.35
C ILE A 118 1.30 -9.85 -13.57
N LEU A 119 1.73 -9.05 -12.59
CA LEU A 119 2.99 -8.33 -12.66
C LEU A 119 4.19 -9.28 -12.76
N TYR A 120 4.16 -10.38 -12.00
CA TYR A 120 5.21 -11.40 -12.01
C TYR A 120 5.25 -12.18 -13.35
N GLN A 121 4.08 -12.49 -13.92
CA GLN A 121 3.96 -13.28 -15.15
C GLN A 121 4.34 -12.49 -16.40
N ILE A 122 4.01 -11.20 -16.45
CA ILE A 122 4.31 -10.34 -17.61
C ILE A 122 5.82 -10.15 -17.75
N ASN A 123 6.48 -9.76 -16.65
CA ASN A 123 7.93 -9.68 -16.60
C ASN A 123 8.39 -9.51 -15.14
N PRO A 124 9.11 -10.47 -14.56
CA PRO A 124 9.66 -10.33 -13.21
C PRO A 124 10.71 -9.23 -13.13
N ASP A 125 11.27 -8.78 -14.27
CA ASP A 125 12.07 -7.57 -14.37
C ASP A 125 11.23 -6.29 -14.35
N ILE A 126 9.90 -6.29 -14.26
CA ILE A 126 9.15 -5.09 -13.83
C ILE A 126 9.21 -4.98 -12.30
N LEU A 127 9.46 -6.10 -11.62
CA LEU A 127 9.79 -6.13 -10.20
C LEU A 127 11.29 -5.89 -9.91
N LYS A 128 12.18 -6.03 -10.90
CA LYS A 128 13.64 -5.86 -10.74
C LYS A 128 14.28 -4.76 -11.63
N LEU A 129 13.54 -4.32 -12.65
CA LEU A 129 13.78 -3.21 -13.59
C LEU A 129 15.22 -3.00 -14.06
N THR A 130 15.90 -4.11 -14.39
CA THR A 130 17.21 -4.15 -15.05
C THR A 130 17.21 -3.51 -16.45
N ALA A 131 16.04 -3.35 -17.08
CA ALA A 131 15.92 -2.70 -18.39
C ALA A 131 16.21 -1.18 -18.35
N LEU A 132 16.07 -0.53 -17.19
CA LEU A 132 16.24 0.92 -17.03
C LEU A 132 17.67 1.28 -16.56
N GLN A 133 18.40 0.33 -15.97
CA GLN A 133 19.83 0.44 -15.65
C GLN A 133 20.74 0.48 -16.89
N ARG A 134 20.22 0.18 -18.08
CA ARG A 134 20.96 0.21 -19.34
C ARG A 134 21.00 1.58 -20.02
N ILE A 135 20.43 2.61 -19.42
CA ILE A 135 20.72 3.99 -19.83
C ILE A 135 22.02 4.42 -19.14
N THR A 136 23.10 3.73 -19.48
CA THR A 136 24.45 4.20 -19.15
C THR A 136 24.61 5.56 -19.85
N PRO A 137 25.10 6.61 -19.16
CA PRO A 137 25.68 7.72 -19.90
C PRO A 137 26.77 7.13 -20.81
N VAL A 138 26.71 7.45 -22.11
CA VAL A 138 27.73 7.09 -23.10
C VAL A 138 29.09 7.35 -22.48
N SER A 139 29.93 6.32 -22.43
CA SER A 139 31.32 6.43 -22.05
C SER A 139 31.97 7.52 -22.89
N GLN A 140 32.27 8.67 -22.28
CA GLN A 140 33.11 9.69 -22.88
C GLN A 140 34.56 9.16 -22.83
N PRO A 141 35.20 8.84 -23.96
CA PRO A 141 36.56 8.35 -23.95
C PRO A 141 37.50 9.52 -23.66
N GLY A 142 38.11 9.55 -22.48
CA GLY A 142 39.23 10.45 -22.18
C GLY A 142 39.25 11.01 -20.76
N GLN A 143 39.54 10.18 -19.77
CA GLN A 143 40.22 10.58 -18.52
C GLN A 143 41.07 9.37 -18.07
N GLN A 144 42.25 9.24 -18.68
CA GLN A 144 43.42 8.61 -18.04
C GLN A 144 44.20 9.72 -17.34
#